data_AF-A0A524E6S6-F1
#
_entry.id   AF-A0A524E6S6-F1
#
_cell.length_a   1.000
_cell.length_b   1.000
_cell.length_c   1.000
_cell.angle_alpha   90.00
_cell.angle_beta   90.00
_cell.angle_gamma   90.00
#
_symmetry.space_group_name_H-M   'P 1'
#
loop_
_entity.id
_entity.type
_entity.pdbx_description
1 polymer ?
#
loop_
_entity_poly.entity_id
_entity_poly.type
_entity_poly.pdbx_seq_one_letter_code
_entity_poly.pdbx_strand_id
1 'polypeptide(L)'
;MEDNPPTFRQKLTKRLLDGMGCLVPLFQSIPYGYWGLMSAPFILFLVGIVAPFPSGLVQLPWRLSIIVATTPLALIGFVFLIYSVGYFLLYKNEGLVTKGPYRFIRHPQYLGVLLFTIPLTLESMRLYATDGPSYFTRQAMVFIWYLQLLAYVVLAVAEEQYILRTHGKDYAEYIQRTGFLFPCPIRGVRWFDIGFSITLLVVVMNVSLLLSGYIHHTFFYYYLW
;
A
#
# COMPACT_ATOMS: atom_id res chain seq x y z
N MET A 1 27.77 2.02 31.15
CA MET A 1 26.50 1.54 30.57
C MET A 1 26.88 0.36 29.72
N GLU A 2 26.57 -0.84 30.21
CA GLU A 2 26.97 -2.11 29.62
C GLU A 2 26.14 -2.33 28.35
N ASP A 3 26.79 -2.23 27.19
CA ASP A 3 26.15 -2.32 25.87
C ASP A 3 25.81 -3.79 25.60
N ASN A 4 24.63 -4.20 26.10
CA ASN A 4 24.14 -5.56 25.99
C ASN A 4 23.97 -5.90 24.49
N PRO A 5 24.61 -6.97 23.95
CA PRO A 5 24.60 -7.24 22.53
C PRO A 5 23.16 -7.34 21.98
N PRO A 6 22.90 -6.80 20.78
CA PRO A 6 21.55 -6.72 20.26
C PRO A 6 20.97 -8.13 20.11
N THR A 7 19.81 -8.34 20.73
CA THR A 7 19.08 -9.61 20.73
C THR A 7 18.74 -10.02 19.30
N PHE A 8 18.57 -11.32 19.04
CA PHE A 8 18.21 -11.85 17.72
C PHE A 8 17.00 -11.14 17.09
N ARG A 9 15.99 -10.79 17.91
CA ARG A 9 14.85 -9.96 17.49
C ARG A 9 15.29 -8.59 16.96
N GLN A 10 16.22 -7.91 17.64
CA GLN A 10 16.73 -6.60 17.20
C GLN A 10 17.55 -6.69 15.91
N LYS A 11 18.32 -7.77 15.72
CA LYS A 11 19.02 -8.02 14.45
C LYS A 11 18.05 -8.31 13.31
N LEU A 12 16.99 -9.06 13.57
CA LEU A 12 15.94 -9.34 12.60
C LEU A 12 15.16 -8.06 12.25
N THR A 13 14.75 -7.26 13.25
CA THR A 13 14.09 -5.97 13.04
C THR A 13 14.98 -5.00 12.27
N LYS A 14 16.27 -4.91 12.60
CA LYS A 14 17.24 -4.09 11.86
C LYS A 14 17.41 -4.57 10.41
N ARG A 15 17.49 -5.88 10.17
CA ARG A 15 17.55 -6.46 8.82
C ARG A 15 16.25 -6.29 8.02
N LEU A 16 15.11 -6.34 8.69
CA LEU A 16 13.81 -6.02 8.09
C LEU A 16 13.74 -4.53 7.74
N LEU A 17 14.19 -3.63 8.64
CA LEU A 17 14.29 -2.19 8.39
C LEU A 17 15.25 -1.84 7.25
N ASP A 18 16.44 -2.43 7.21
CA ASP A 18 17.40 -2.25 6.11
C ASP A 18 16.87 -2.85 4.80
N GLY A 19 16.03 -3.88 4.89
CA GLY A 19 15.38 -4.55 3.76
C GLY A 19 14.05 -3.94 3.34
N MET A 20 13.46 -2.98 4.05
CA MET A 20 12.09 -2.47 3.82
C MET A 20 11.88 -1.85 2.43
N GLY A 21 12.93 -1.27 1.82
CA GLY A 21 12.87 -0.81 0.43
C GLY A 21 12.86 -1.94 -0.62
N CYS A 22 13.30 -3.14 -0.25
CA CYS A 22 13.43 -4.29 -1.13
C CYS A 22 12.37 -5.38 -0.86
N LEU A 23 11.91 -5.50 0.40
CA LEU A 23 10.93 -6.49 0.85
C LEU A 23 9.50 -6.22 0.35
N VAL A 24 9.15 -4.95 0.12
CA VAL A 24 7.81 -4.53 -0.29
C VAL A 24 7.44 -5.05 -1.70
N PRO A 25 8.30 -4.91 -2.74
CA PRO A 25 8.11 -5.61 -4.00
C PRO A 25 8.25 -7.13 -3.86
N LEU A 26 9.16 -7.59 -2.98
CA LEU A 26 9.44 -9.02 -2.81
C LEU A 26 8.26 -9.81 -2.26
N PHE A 27 7.46 -9.27 -1.33
CA PHE A 27 6.25 -9.94 -0.83
C PHE A 27 5.17 -10.04 -1.93
N GLN A 28 5.12 -9.06 -2.82
CA GLN A 28 4.26 -9.08 -4.01
C GLN A 28 4.82 -9.93 -5.15
N SER A 29 6.13 -10.23 -5.11
CA SER A 29 6.83 -11.05 -6.10
C SER A 29 7.11 -12.46 -5.61
N ILE A 30 6.64 -12.87 -4.42
CA ILE A 30 6.75 -14.27 -3.97
C ILE A 30 5.95 -15.10 -4.98
N PRO A 31 6.62 -15.89 -5.83
CA PRO A 31 5.97 -16.57 -6.91
C PRO A 31 5.35 -17.83 -6.33
N TYR A 32 4.09 -17.76 -5.94
CA TYR A 32 3.28 -18.97 -5.89
C TYR A 32 2.95 -19.37 -7.33
N GLY A 33 3.95 -19.95 -8.00
CA GLY A 33 3.85 -20.76 -9.21
C GLY A 33 3.53 -20.06 -10.53
N TYR A 34 2.66 -19.05 -10.57
CA TYR A 34 2.18 -18.47 -11.82
C TYR A 34 1.87 -17.00 -11.62
N TRP A 35 2.82 -16.12 -11.99
CA TRP A 35 2.68 -14.66 -12.05
C TRP A 35 2.01 -14.07 -10.80
N GLY A 36 2.81 -13.63 -9.82
CA GLY A 36 2.34 -13.05 -8.57
C GLY A 36 1.02 -12.29 -8.72
N LEU A 37 0.04 -12.63 -7.87
CA LEU A 37 -1.36 -12.19 -7.96
C LEU A 37 -1.55 -10.69 -8.20
N MET A 38 -0.55 -9.88 -7.80
CA MET A 38 -0.51 -8.43 -8.00
C MET A 38 0.63 -7.94 -8.92
N SER A 39 1.57 -8.80 -9.32
CA SER A 39 2.65 -8.44 -10.23
C SER A 39 2.15 -8.29 -11.67
N ALA A 40 1.16 -9.07 -12.10
CA ALA A 40 0.55 -8.93 -13.43
C ALA A 40 -0.14 -7.56 -13.64
N PRO A 41 -1.07 -7.11 -12.78
CA PRO A 41 -1.65 -5.77 -12.93
C PRO A 41 -0.60 -4.66 -12.72
N PHE A 42 0.43 -4.90 -11.90
CA PHE A 42 1.55 -3.95 -11.74
C PHE A 42 2.37 -3.78 -13.02
N ILE A 43 2.73 -4.88 -13.68
CA ILE A 43 3.45 -4.86 -14.96
C ILE A 43 2.60 -4.16 -16.02
N LEU A 44 1.31 -4.48 -16.10
CA LEU A 44 0.38 -3.82 -17.03
C LEU A 44 0.26 -2.31 -16.75
N PHE A 45 0.24 -1.90 -15.47
CA PHE A 45 0.25 -0.50 -15.07
C PHE A 45 1.53 0.21 -15.52
N LEU A 46 2.71 -0.40 -15.31
CA LEU A 46 3.98 0.17 -15.77
C LEU A 46 4.05 0.27 -17.30
N VAL A 47 3.60 -0.76 -18.01
CA VAL A 47 3.52 -0.74 -19.48
C VAL A 47 2.55 0.34 -19.94
N GLY A 48 1.41 0.52 -19.27
CA GLY A 48 0.44 1.57 -19.58
C GLY A 48 0.94 3.00 -19.33
N ILE A 49 1.91 3.19 -18.43
CA ILE A 49 2.60 4.48 -18.23
C ILE A 49 3.56 4.79 -19.39
N VAL A 50 4.28 3.78 -19.88
CA VAL A 50 5.42 3.96 -20.80
C VAL A 50 5.04 3.82 -22.26
N ALA A 51 4.12 2.91 -22.58
CA ALA A 51 3.71 2.62 -23.95
C ALA A 51 2.47 3.46 -24.34
N PRO A 52 2.48 4.14 -25.51
CA PRO A 52 1.26 4.67 -26.09
C PRO A 52 0.26 3.53 -26.25
N PHE A 53 -0.95 3.71 -25.74
CA PHE A 53 -2.02 2.71 -25.87
C PHE A 53 -2.12 2.27 -27.34
N PRO A 54 -1.93 0.97 -27.66
CA PRO A 54 -2.11 0.49 -29.01
C PRO A 54 -3.53 0.83 -29.45
N SER A 55 -3.66 1.68 -30.49
CA SER A 55 -4.96 2.12 -31.02
C SER A 55 -5.86 0.96 -31.47
N GLY A 56 -5.30 -0.24 -31.65
CA GLY A 56 -6.03 -1.48 -31.93
C GLY A 56 -6.74 -2.13 -30.73
N LEU A 57 -6.43 -1.75 -29.48
CA LEU A 57 -7.10 -2.26 -28.27
C LEU A 57 -8.36 -1.46 -27.87
N VAL A 58 -8.74 -0.48 -28.69
CA VAL A 58 -9.94 0.37 -28.53
C VAL A 58 -11.25 -0.43 -28.57
N GLN A 59 -11.23 -1.70 -28.99
CA GLN A 59 -12.43 -2.54 -29.09
C GLN A 59 -12.88 -3.20 -27.77
N LEU A 60 -12.24 -2.95 -26.63
CA LEU A 60 -12.77 -3.40 -25.32
C LEU A 60 -13.26 -2.22 -24.47
N PRO A 61 -14.47 -1.70 -24.75
CA PRO A 61 -14.99 -0.49 -24.13
C PRO A 61 -15.17 -0.65 -22.59
N TRP A 62 -15.42 -1.87 -22.10
CA TRP A 62 -15.50 -2.18 -20.65
C TRP A 62 -14.14 -2.27 -19.94
N ARG A 63 -13.03 -2.50 -20.68
CA ARG A 63 -11.68 -2.53 -20.09
C ARG A 63 -11.12 -1.12 -19.92
N LEU A 64 -11.48 -0.19 -20.81
CA LEU A 64 -11.00 1.19 -20.78
C LEU A 64 -11.67 2.04 -19.69
N SER A 65 -12.97 1.84 -19.44
CA SER A 65 -13.75 2.63 -18.47
C SER A 65 -13.30 2.46 -17.01
N ILE A 66 -12.78 1.28 -16.64
CA ILE A 66 -12.35 0.99 -15.26
C ILE A 66 -10.88 1.34 -15.05
N ILE A 67 -10.01 1.10 -16.05
CA ILE A 67 -8.60 1.56 -16.02
C ILE A 67 -8.61 3.08 -15.79
N VAL A 68 -9.41 3.86 -16.51
CA VAL A 68 -9.48 5.31 -16.31
C VAL A 68 -9.99 5.71 -14.91
N ALA A 69 -10.86 4.92 -14.28
CA ALA A 69 -11.41 5.22 -12.96
C ALA A 69 -10.50 4.81 -11.78
N THR A 70 -9.71 3.73 -11.91
CA THR A 70 -8.85 3.19 -10.84
C THR A 70 -7.38 3.65 -10.94
N THR A 71 -6.94 4.06 -12.14
CA THR A 71 -5.57 4.56 -12.40
C THR A 71 -5.19 5.82 -11.62
N PRO A 72 -6.08 6.82 -11.39
CA PRO A 72 -5.71 8.02 -10.62
C PRO A 72 -5.29 7.67 -9.19
N LEU A 73 -6.03 6.78 -8.52
CA LEU A 73 -5.70 6.33 -7.17
C LEU A 73 -4.38 5.56 -7.14
N ALA A 74 -4.14 4.70 -8.15
CA ALA A 74 -2.89 3.97 -8.29
C ALA A 74 -1.71 4.93 -8.45
N LEU A 75 -1.86 5.92 -9.34
CA LEU A 75 -0.82 6.91 -9.59
C LEU A 75 -0.54 7.77 -8.35
N ILE A 76 -1.58 8.23 -7.66
CA ILE A 76 -1.44 8.99 -6.40
C ILE A 76 -0.69 8.15 -5.36
N GLY A 77 -1.11 6.89 -5.14
CA GLY A 77 -0.44 5.98 -4.21
C GLY A 77 1.02 5.73 -4.58
N PHE A 78 1.30 5.50 -5.86
CA PHE A 78 2.64 5.22 -6.38
C PHE A 78 3.58 6.43 -6.29
N VAL A 79 3.12 7.61 -6.70
CA VAL A 79 3.89 8.86 -6.59
C VAL A 79 4.15 9.18 -5.12
N PHE A 80 3.14 9.03 -4.26
CA PHE A 80 3.29 9.24 -2.82
C PHE A 80 4.27 8.25 -2.18
N LEU A 81 4.27 6.99 -2.61
CA LEU A 81 5.23 5.96 -2.21
C LEU A 81 6.66 6.36 -2.60
N ILE A 82 6.90 6.68 -3.88
CA ILE A 82 8.22 7.08 -4.37
C ILE A 82 8.73 8.30 -3.62
N TYR A 83 7.88 9.32 -3.45
CA TYR A 83 8.24 10.53 -2.71
C TYR A 83 8.63 10.21 -1.26
N SER A 84 7.86 9.37 -0.58
CA SER A 84 8.09 9.00 0.83
C SER A 84 9.32 8.13 1.04
N VAL A 85 9.60 7.22 0.11
CA VAL A 85 10.81 6.38 0.12
C VAL A 85 12.03 7.21 -0.25
N GLY A 86 11.96 8.02 -1.30
CA GLY A 86 13.04 8.91 -1.71
C GLY A 86 13.44 9.87 -0.61
N TYR A 87 12.46 10.50 0.06
CA TYR A 87 12.72 11.37 1.20
C TYR A 87 13.40 10.63 2.35
N PHE A 88 12.93 9.44 2.69
CA PHE A 88 13.55 8.63 3.74
C PHE A 88 15.00 8.25 3.41
N LEU A 89 15.27 7.80 2.18
CA LEU A 89 16.61 7.38 1.75
C LEU A 89 17.61 8.53 1.76
N LEU A 90 17.17 9.75 1.46
CA LEU A 90 18.02 10.95 1.50
C LEU A 90 18.38 11.34 2.93
N TYR A 91 17.42 11.27 3.86
CA TYR A 91 17.58 11.81 5.22
C TYR A 91 17.83 10.77 6.31
N LYS A 92 17.84 9.46 5.99
CA LYS A 92 18.04 8.40 7.00
C LYS A 92 19.38 8.48 7.74
N ASN A 93 20.40 9.06 7.13
CA ASN A 93 21.74 9.17 7.71
C ASN A 93 21.88 10.38 8.65
N GLU A 94 20.92 11.32 8.62
CA GLU A 94 20.93 12.54 9.43
C GLU A 94 20.26 12.37 10.81
N GLY A 95 19.76 11.18 11.12
CA GLY A 95 19.05 10.87 12.37
C GLY A 95 17.54 10.68 12.17
N LEU A 96 16.74 11.09 13.15
CA LEU A 96 15.29 10.87 13.14
C LEU A 96 14.60 11.74 12.06
N VAL A 97 14.07 11.10 11.03
CA VAL A 97 13.38 11.78 9.91
C VAL A 97 11.98 12.22 10.35
N THR A 98 11.82 13.50 10.67
CA THR A 98 10.54 14.10 11.13
C THR A 98 10.01 15.20 10.19
N LYS A 99 10.68 15.42 9.05
CA LYS A 99 10.39 16.48 8.08
C LYS A 99 9.74 15.92 6.81
N GLY A 100 9.23 16.81 5.96
CA GLY A 100 8.59 16.43 4.69
C GLY A 100 7.30 15.63 4.90
N PRO A 101 7.11 14.48 4.24
CA PRO A 101 5.90 13.65 4.42
C PRO A 101 5.78 13.10 5.85
N TYR A 102 6.91 12.87 6.51
CA TYR A 102 6.97 12.42 7.91
C TYR A 102 6.48 13.48 8.90
N ARG A 103 6.40 14.75 8.51
CA ARG A 103 5.83 15.79 9.37
C ARG A 103 4.35 15.56 9.67
N PHE A 104 3.63 14.93 8.74
CA PHE A 104 2.18 14.76 8.84
C PHE A 104 1.80 13.34 9.26
N ILE A 105 2.51 12.35 8.74
CA ILE A 105 2.20 10.94 8.85
C ILE A 105 3.45 10.20 9.29
N ARG A 106 3.35 9.31 10.30
CA ARG A 106 4.51 8.56 10.80
C ARG A 106 5.02 7.53 9.80
N HIS A 107 4.11 6.92 9.05
CA HIS A 107 4.41 5.87 8.07
C HIS A 107 3.88 6.18 6.66
N PRO A 108 4.36 7.25 6.00
CA PRO A 108 3.82 7.67 4.72
C PRO A 108 4.13 6.67 3.60
N GLN A 109 5.22 5.90 3.72
CA GLN A 109 5.55 4.81 2.80
C GLN A 109 4.47 3.71 2.81
N TYR A 110 4.06 3.24 3.99
CA TYR A 110 3.03 2.20 4.11
C TYR A 110 1.67 2.69 3.61
N LEU A 111 1.32 3.96 3.86
CA LEU A 111 0.13 4.56 3.26
C LEU A 111 0.21 4.51 1.74
N GLY A 112 1.35 4.91 1.15
CA GLY A 112 1.57 4.86 -0.30
C GLY A 112 1.39 3.46 -0.88
N VAL A 113 1.98 2.43 -0.25
CA VAL A 113 1.80 1.04 -0.68
C VAL A 113 0.33 0.61 -0.59
N LEU A 114 -0.35 0.90 0.52
CA LEU A 114 -1.75 0.48 0.72
C LEU A 114 -2.68 1.16 -0.30
N LEU A 115 -2.50 2.46 -0.56
CA LEU A 115 -3.26 3.18 -1.59
C LEU A 115 -2.95 2.68 -3.00
N PHE A 116 -1.68 2.36 -3.29
CA PHE A 116 -1.27 1.85 -4.59
C PHE A 116 -1.84 0.45 -4.87
N THR A 117 -1.93 -0.39 -3.84
CA THR A 117 -2.33 -1.79 -3.98
C THR A 117 -3.84 -2.01 -4.02
N ILE A 118 -4.67 -1.07 -3.56
CA ILE A 118 -6.14 -1.11 -3.72
C ILE A 118 -6.54 -1.28 -5.21
N PRO A 119 -6.19 -0.36 -6.12
CA PRO A 119 -6.57 -0.48 -7.53
C PRO A 119 -5.92 -1.70 -8.22
N LEU A 120 -4.70 -2.08 -7.84
CA LEU A 120 -4.09 -3.32 -8.34
C LEU A 120 -4.87 -4.58 -7.91
N THR A 121 -5.43 -4.60 -6.70
CA THR A 121 -6.28 -5.70 -6.22
C THR A 121 -7.57 -5.76 -7.03
N LEU A 122 -8.18 -4.61 -7.32
CA LEU A 122 -9.40 -4.53 -8.14
C LEU A 122 -9.15 -5.00 -9.58
N GLU A 123 -8.03 -4.61 -10.19
CA GLU A 123 -7.66 -5.10 -11.52
C GLU A 123 -7.35 -6.60 -11.51
N SER A 124 -6.67 -7.11 -10.47
CA SER A 124 -6.44 -8.54 -10.29
C SER A 124 -7.77 -9.31 -10.22
N MET A 125 -8.71 -8.87 -9.38
CA MET A 125 -10.05 -9.46 -9.31
C MET A 125 -10.73 -9.56 -10.67
N ARG A 126 -10.52 -8.59 -11.56
CA ARG A 126 -11.11 -8.56 -12.90
C ARG A 126 -10.41 -9.48 -13.88
N LEU A 127 -9.06 -9.41 -13.94
CA LEU A 127 -8.23 -10.24 -14.81
C LEU A 127 -8.48 -11.73 -14.55
N TYR A 128 -8.51 -12.14 -13.28
CA TYR A 128 -8.73 -13.52 -12.89
C TYR A 128 -10.21 -13.95 -12.91
N ALA A 129 -11.17 -13.02 -12.88
CA ALA A 129 -12.60 -13.33 -13.04
C ALA A 129 -13.04 -13.54 -14.49
N THR A 130 -12.31 -12.99 -15.47
CA THR A 130 -12.75 -13.02 -16.88
C THR A 130 -11.98 -14.05 -17.71
N ASP A 131 -10.65 -14.15 -17.56
CA ASP A 131 -9.80 -14.92 -18.50
C ASP A 131 -8.69 -15.75 -17.81
N GLY A 132 -8.65 -15.81 -16.47
CA GLY A 132 -7.54 -16.43 -15.72
C GLY A 132 -7.82 -17.86 -15.20
N PRO A 133 -6.78 -18.67 -14.93
CA PRO A 133 -6.94 -19.97 -14.28
C PRO A 133 -7.50 -19.80 -12.86
N SER A 134 -8.76 -20.21 -12.68
CA SER A 134 -9.61 -19.88 -11.54
C SER A 134 -9.32 -20.73 -10.30
N TYR A 135 -8.23 -20.42 -9.59
CA TYR A 135 -7.94 -21.02 -8.27
C TYR A 135 -8.30 -20.10 -7.09
N PHE A 136 -8.33 -18.78 -7.30
CA PHE A 136 -8.67 -17.80 -6.28
C PHE A 136 -9.98 -17.10 -6.60
N THR A 137 -10.95 -17.18 -5.68
CA THR A 137 -12.21 -16.45 -5.80
C THR A 137 -11.99 -14.95 -5.62
N ARG A 138 -12.89 -14.13 -6.17
CA ARG A 138 -12.90 -12.66 -6.02
C ARG A 138 -12.71 -12.21 -4.56
N GLN A 139 -13.35 -12.92 -3.63
CA GLN A 139 -13.29 -12.67 -2.19
C GLN A 139 -11.90 -12.95 -1.61
N ALA A 140 -11.20 -13.95 -2.13
CA ALA A 140 -9.85 -14.30 -1.67
C ALA A 140 -8.84 -13.18 -1.97
N MET A 141 -8.96 -12.50 -3.12
CA MET A 141 -8.09 -11.36 -3.46
C MET A 141 -8.26 -10.19 -2.49
N VAL A 142 -9.51 -9.84 -2.17
CA VAL A 142 -9.84 -8.81 -1.18
C VAL A 142 -9.33 -9.21 0.20
N PHE A 143 -9.49 -10.48 0.56
CA PHE A 143 -8.99 -11.01 1.83
C PHE A 143 -7.47 -10.93 1.93
N ILE A 144 -6.74 -11.24 0.87
CA ILE A 144 -5.28 -11.07 0.80
C ILE A 144 -4.90 -9.60 1.03
N TRP A 145 -5.64 -8.65 0.45
CA TRP A 145 -5.39 -7.22 0.70
C TRP A 145 -5.63 -6.84 2.17
N TYR A 146 -6.66 -7.38 2.83
CA TYR A 146 -6.86 -7.17 4.28
C TYR A 146 -5.74 -7.80 5.13
N LEU A 147 -5.25 -8.98 4.76
CA LEU A 147 -4.08 -9.58 5.40
C LEU A 147 -2.83 -8.70 5.22
N GLN A 148 -2.66 -8.12 4.03
CA GLN A 148 -1.61 -7.17 3.74
C GLN A 148 -1.74 -5.92 4.62
N LEU A 149 -2.93 -5.32 4.74
CA LEU A 149 -3.19 -4.20 5.64
C LEU A 149 -2.77 -4.53 7.08
N LEU A 150 -3.18 -5.69 7.59
CA LEU A 150 -2.83 -6.13 8.94
C LEU A 150 -1.31 -6.31 9.09
N ALA A 151 -0.66 -6.93 8.11
CA ALA A 151 0.79 -7.13 8.11
C ALA A 151 1.54 -5.77 8.15
N TYR A 152 1.12 -4.79 7.35
CA TYR A 152 1.73 -3.45 7.36
C TYR A 152 1.50 -2.72 8.67
N VAL A 153 0.33 -2.85 9.28
CA VAL A 153 0.06 -2.24 10.61
C VAL A 153 0.96 -2.89 11.67
N VAL A 154 1.08 -4.21 11.69
CA VAL A 154 1.94 -4.93 12.64
C VAL A 154 3.40 -4.51 12.45
N LEU A 155 3.86 -4.42 11.20
CA LEU A 155 5.22 -3.99 10.87
C LEU A 155 5.48 -2.56 11.33
N ALA A 156 4.58 -1.64 11.02
CA ALA A 156 4.65 -0.25 11.46
C ALA A 156 4.71 -0.13 12.98
N VAL A 157 3.88 -0.88 13.72
CA VAL A 157 3.92 -0.88 15.19
C VAL A 157 5.25 -1.45 15.71
N ALA A 158 5.80 -2.48 15.08
CA ALA A 158 7.11 -3.04 15.44
C ALA A 158 8.24 -2.04 15.20
N GLU A 159 8.18 -1.28 14.11
CA GLU A 159 9.10 -0.20 13.77
C GLU A 159 9.03 0.94 14.79
N GLU A 160 7.82 1.40 15.14
CA GLU A 160 7.65 2.43 16.18
C GLU A 160 8.25 1.98 17.52
N GLN A 161 8.05 0.71 17.92
CA GLN A 161 8.62 0.17 19.15
C GLN A 161 10.15 0.14 19.12
N TYR A 162 10.73 -0.15 17.96
CA TYR A 162 12.18 -0.13 17.78
C TYR A 162 12.72 1.30 17.90
N ILE A 163 12.11 2.26 17.20
CA ILE A 163 12.53 3.67 17.22
C ILE A 163 12.34 4.29 18.62
N LEU A 164 11.25 3.97 19.31
CA LEU A 164 11.04 4.37 20.71
C LEU A 164 12.17 3.91 21.63
N ARG A 165 12.73 2.72 21.41
CA ARG A 165 13.85 2.22 22.23
C ARG A 165 15.16 2.93 21.93
N THR A 166 15.37 3.36 20.68
CA THR A 166 16.61 4.04 20.25
C THR A 166 16.60 5.54 20.53
N HIS A 167 15.47 6.22 20.29
CA HIS A 167 15.35 7.69 20.35
C HIS A 167 14.45 8.18 21.49
N GLY A 168 13.83 7.27 22.26
CA GLY A 168 13.18 7.55 23.55
C GLY A 168 12.24 8.75 23.55
N LYS A 169 12.74 9.89 24.06
CA LYS A 169 11.97 11.12 24.28
C LYS A 169 11.61 11.84 22.98
N ASP A 170 12.55 11.94 22.05
CA ASP A 170 12.36 12.71 20.80
C ASP A 170 11.25 12.09 19.94
N TYR A 171 11.23 10.76 19.89
CA TYR A 171 10.20 10.04 19.15
C TYR A 171 8.85 10.01 19.88
N ALA A 172 8.84 10.00 21.22
CA ALA A 172 7.60 10.10 21.99
C ALA A 172 6.90 11.45 21.77
N GLU A 173 7.66 12.56 21.71
CA GLU A 173 7.13 13.89 21.36
C GLU A 173 6.61 13.93 19.91
N TYR A 174 7.33 13.29 18.99
CA TYR A 174 6.92 13.18 17.59
C TYR A 174 5.58 12.42 17.42
N ILE A 175 5.37 11.32 18.14
CA ILE A 175 4.10 10.55 18.12
C ILE A 175 2.91 11.42 18.51
N GLN A 176 3.08 12.34 19.47
CA GLN A 176 1.98 13.21 19.92
C GLN A 176 1.56 14.25 18.89
N ARG A 177 2.44 14.57 17.93
CA ARG A 177 2.23 15.64 16.94
C ARG A 177 1.85 15.13 15.55
N THR A 178 2.04 13.84 15.28
CA THR A 178 1.90 13.25 13.95
C THR A 178 0.95 12.06 13.99
N GLY A 179 0.13 11.87 12.95
CA GLY A 179 -0.80 10.74 12.89
C GLY A 179 -0.14 9.47 12.35
N PHE A 180 -0.75 8.30 12.55
CA PHE A 180 -0.15 7.01 12.19
C PHE A 180 0.03 6.82 10.67
N LEU A 181 -1.08 6.66 9.94
CA LEU A 181 -1.11 6.60 8.48
C LEU A 181 -1.82 7.81 7.85
N PHE A 182 -2.61 8.55 8.62
CA PHE A 182 -3.34 9.74 8.15
C PHE A 182 -2.99 10.96 8.99
N PRO A 183 -3.11 12.18 8.45
CA PRO A 183 -2.63 13.41 9.08
C PRO A 183 -3.46 13.87 10.29
N CYS A 184 -4.49 13.13 10.69
CA CYS A 184 -5.35 13.46 11.83
C CYS A 184 -4.93 12.70 13.09
N PRO A 185 -4.04 13.24 13.94
CA PRO A 185 -3.72 12.64 15.23
C PRO A 185 -4.92 12.77 16.18
N ILE A 186 -5.46 11.64 16.62
CA ILE A 186 -6.46 11.56 17.68
C ILE A 186 -5.70 11.65 19.01
N ARG A 187 -5.73 12.84 19.62
CA ARG A 187 -5.05 13.11 20.88
C ARG A 187 -5.49 12.13 21.97
N GLY A 188 -4.52 11.48 22.61
CA GLY A 188 -4.70 10.82 23.90
C GLY A 188 -4.41 9.32 23.92
N VAL A 189 -4.59 8.57 22.82
CA VAL A 189 -4.26 7.13 22.81
C VAL A 189 -3.86 6.65 21.42
N ARG A 190 -2.62 6.15 21.28
CA ARG A 190 -2.05 5.61 20.02
C ARG A 190 -2.95 4.58 19.34
N TRP A 191 -3.65 3.75 20.11
CA TRP A 191 -4.53 2.72 19.59
C TRP A 191 -5.72 3.28 18.82
N PHE A 192 -6.21 4.49 19.15
CA PHE A 192 -7.27 5.14 18.39
C PHE A 192 -6.76 5.62 17.02
N ASP A 193 -5.54 6.15 16.92
CA ASP A 193 -4.94 6.52 15.62
C ASP A 193 -4.83 5.33 14.67
N ILE A 194 -4.37 4.19 15.21
CA ILE A 194 -4.24 2.94 14.46
C ILE A 194 -5.62 2.44 14.03
N GLY A 195 -6.58 2.37 14.96
CA GLY A 195 -7.95 1.93 14.67
C GLY A 195 -8.65 2.82 13.64
N PHE A 196 -8.49 4.15 13.75
CA PHE A 196 -8.99 5.11 12.77
C PHE A 196 -8.37 4.90 11.39
N SER A 197 -7.05 4.71 11.33
CA SER A 197 -6.33 4.47 10.07
C SER A 197 -6.77 3.18 9.37
N ILE A 198 -6.93 2.09 10.14
CA ILE A 198 -7.45 0.82 9.62
C ILE A 198 -8.87 1.02 9.10
N THR A 199 -9.74 1.62 9.90
CA THR A 199 -11.14 1.84 9.54
C THR A 199 -11.26 2.66 8.26
N LEU A 200 -10.48 3.75 8.15
CA LEU A 200 -10.49 4.59 6.96
C LEU A 200 -10.03 3.83 5.72
N LEU A 201 -8.96 3.04 5.80
CA LEU A 201 -8.48 2.22 4.67
C LEU A 201 -9.46 1.11 4.28
N VAL A 202 -10.13 0.49 5.26
CA VAL A 202 -11.20 -0.47 4.99
C VAL A 202 -12.36 0.22 4.28
N VAL A 203 -12.78 1.40 4.72
CA VAL A 203 -13.82 2.19 4.05
C VAL A 203 -13.40 2.53 2.62
N VAL A 204 -12.18 3.00 2.39
CA VAL A 204 -11.66 3.31 1.05
C VAL A 204 -11.73 2.06 0.16
N MET A 205 -11.25 0.91 0.63
CA MET A 205 -11.32 -0.35 -0.12
C MET A 205 -12.77 -0.73 -0.49
N ASN A 206 -13.70 -0.67 0.47
CA ASN A 206 -15.10 -1.00 0.23
C ASN A 206 -15.79 -0.01 -0.73
N VAL A 207 -15.51 1.28 -0.62
CA VAL A 207 -16.00 2.29 -1.55
C VAL A 207 -15.44 2.04 -2.95
N SER A 208 -14.14 1.72 -3.08
CA SER A 208 -13.55 1.39 -4.38
C SER A 208 -14.14 0.11 -4.99
N LEU A 209 -14.48 -0.89 -4.17
CA LEU A 209 -15.19 -2.10 -4.60
C LEU A 209 -16.60 -1.77 -5.14
N LEU A 210 -17.35 -0.93 -4.43
CA LEU A 210 -18.69 -0.50 -4.84
C LEU A 210 -18.66 0.32 -6.13
N LEU A 211 -17.74 1.28 -6.22
CA LEU A 211 -17.53 2.10 -7.43
C LEU A 211 -17.17 1.22 -8.63
N SER A 212 -16.26 0.25 -8.45
CA SER A 212 -15.89 -0.69 -9.49
C SER A 212 -17.09 -1.54 -9.96
N GLY A 213 -17.92 -2.03 -9.03
CA GLY A 213 -19.14 -2.77 -9.34
C GLY A 213 -20.18 -1.92 -10.10
N TYR A 214 -20.38 -0.66 -9.68
CA TYR A 214 -21.31 0.27 -10.32
C TYR A 214 -20.91 0.61 -11.76
N ILE A 215 -19.61 0.89 -11.98
CA ILE A 215 -19.07 1.18 -13.32
C ILE A 215 -19.28 -0.03 -14.23
N HIS A 216 -18.99 -1.24 -13.75
CA HIS A 216 -19.19 -2.46 -14.54
C HIS A 216 -20.67 -2.68 -14.92
N HIS A 217 -21.60 -2.52 -13.96
CA HIS A 217 -23.04 -2.70 -14.22
C HIS A 217 -23.57 -1.66 -15.22
N THR A 218 -23.20 -0.40 -15.05
CA THR A 218 -23.59 0.70 -15.95
C THR A 218 -23.04 0.48 -17.35
N PHE A 219 -21.78 0.06 -17.47
CA PHE A 219 -21.16 -0.19 -18.77
C PHE A 219 -21.86 -1.31 -19.56
N PHE A 220 -22.20 -2.41 -18.87
CA PHE A 220 -22.89 -3.55 -19.49
C PHE A 220 -24.31 -3.18 -19.93
N TYR A 221 -25.00 -2.31 -19.18
CA TYR A 221 -26.35 -1.86 -19.52
C TYR A 221 -26.40 -0.87 -20.71
N TYR A 222 -25.39 -0.01 -20.86
CA TYR A 222 -25.42 1.08 -21.85
C TYR A 222 -24.72 0.77 -23.18
N TYR A 223 -23.81 -0.20 -23.24
CA TYR A 223 -22.95 -0.44 -24.42
C TYR A 223 -23.10 -1.84 -25.06
N LEU A 224 -23.97 -2.70 -24.53
CA LEU A 224 -24.18 -4.08 -25.01
C LEU A 224 -25.63 -4.36 -25.45
N TRP A 225 -26.41 -3.30 -25.68
CA TRP A 225 -27.69 -3.26 -26.39
C TRP A 225 -27.65 -2.11 -27.41
#